data_AF-A0A8C1N2Z9-F1
#
_entry.id   AF-A0A8C1N2Z9-F1
#
_cell.length_a   1.000
_cell.length_b   1.000
_cell.length_c   1.000
_cell.angle_alpha   90.00
_cell.angle_beta   90.00
_cell.angle_gamma   90.00
#
_symmetry.space_group_name_H-M   'P 1'
#
loop_
_entity.id
_entity.type
_entity.pdbx_description
1 polymer ?
#
loop_
_entity_poly.entity_id
_entity_poly.type
_entity_poly.pdbx_seq_one_letter_code
_entity_poly.pdbx_strand_id
1 'polypeptide(L)'
;YISPLLQPHCIFNRNQNACNYAVGMGALAFLCCAAFMALDVYFPQISSVKDRKKAVLADIAFWSFVWFVGFCFLANQWQVAKPEDNPLKEGGDAARAAITFAFFSIFTWVCTDLIIYNSSVIFHLK
;
A
#
# COMPACT_ATOMS: atom_id res chain seq x y z
N TYR A 1 40.59 6.13 -9.17
CA TYR A 1 39.79 7.31 -9.57
C TYR A 1 38.33 6.91 -9.60
N ILE A 2 37.61 7.09 -8.49
CA ILE A 2 36.15 6.98 -8.50
C ILE A 2 35.63 8.30 -9.08
N SER A 3 34.91 8.20 -10.20
CA SER A 3 34.36 9.36 -10.90
C SER A 3 33.22 9.98 -10.06
N PRO A 4 33.23 11.30 -9.78
CA PRO A 4 32.18 11.98 -9.01
C PRO A 4 30.79 12.03 -9.70
N LEU A 5 30.66 11.45 -10.90
CA LEU A 5 29.42 11.31 -11.66
C LEU A 5 28.55 10.12 -11.26
N LEU A 6 28.99 9.26 -10.33
CA LEU A 6 28.24 8.08 -9.89
C LEU A 6 27.63 8.26 -8.49
N GLN A 7 26.82 9.31 -8.31
CA GLN A 7 25.96 9.38 -7.13
C GLN A 7 24.67 8.60 -7.42
N PRO A 8 24.29 7.60 -6.60
CA PRO A 8 23.02 6.91 -6.78
C PRO A 8 21.89 7.91 -6.52
N HIS A 9 21.20 8.32 -7.58
CA HIS A 9 20.04 9.19 -7.49
C HIS A 9 18.76 8.37 -7.35
N CYS A 10 17.75 8.95 -6.70
CA CYS A 10 16.44 8.31 -6.59
C CYS A 10 15.85 8.06 -7.98
N ILE A 11 15.49 6.80 -8.25
CA ILE A 11 15.00 6.35 -9.56
C ILE A 11 13.65 6.98 -9.95
N PHE A 12 12.88 7.43 -8.96
CA PHE A 12 11.62 8.13 -9.15
C PHE A 12 11.86 9.64 -9.31
N ASN A 13 12.34 10.07 -10.48
CA ASN A 13 12.48 11.49 -10.85
C ASN A 13 13.22 12.33 -9.78
N ARG A 14 14.29 11.77 -9.19
CA ARG A 14 15.07 12.40 -8.10
C ARG A 14 14.22 12.85 -6.89
N ASN A 15 13.03 12.27 -6.72
CA ASN A 15 12.11 12.64 -5.67
C ASN A 15 12.30 11.74 -4.45
N GLN A 16 12.95 12.28 -3.41
CA GLN A 16 13.24 11.53 -2.20
C GLN A 16 11.98 11.00 -1.50
N ASN A 17 10.84 11.69 -1.63
CA ASN A 17 9.56 11.22 -1.05
C ASN A 17 9.08 9.92 -1.70
N ALA A 18 9.36 9.72 -2.99
CA ALA A 18 9.02 8.49 -3.71
C ALA A 18 9.96 7.34 -3.35
N CYS A 19 11.27 7.59 -3.19
CA CYS A 19 12.18 6.55 -2.70
C CYS A 19 11.93 6.18 -1.23
N ASN A 20 11.51 7.14 -0.40
CA ASN A 20 11.13 6.89 0.99
C ASN A 20 9.70 6.34 1.12
N TYR A 21 8.95 6.21 0.03
CA TYR A 21 7.56 5.74 0.05
C TYR A 21 7.44 4.35 0.68
N ALA A 22 8.34 3.41 0.32
CA ALA A 22 8.33 2.06 0.87
C ALA A 22 8.57 2.04 2.39
N VAL A 23 9.47 2.89 2.88
CA VAL A 23 9.74 3.03 4.32
C VAL A 23 8.52 3.61 5.04
N GLY A 24 7.93 4.68 4.49
CA GLY A 24 6.73 5.30 5.05
C GLY A 24 5.53 4.34 5.09
N MET A 25 5.32 3.59 4.01
CA MET A 25 4.28 2.56 3.93
C MET A 25 4.51 1.42 4.90
N GLY A 26 5.75 0.95 5.05
CA GLY A 26 6.10 -0.09 6.02
C GLY A 26 5.84 0.35 7.46
N ALA A 27 6.20 1.59 7.80
CA ALA A 27 5.91 2.16 9.11
C ALA A 27 4.41 2.32 9.37
N LEU A 28 3.65 2.80 8.38
CA LEU A 28 2.19 2.89 8.48
C LEU A 28 1.56 1.51 8.70
N ALA A 29 1.96 0.51 7.93
CA ALA A 29 1.47 -0.87 8.07
C ALA A 29 1.77 -1.43 9.46
N PHE A 30 2.98 -1.24 9.97
CA PHE A 30 3.35 -1.68 11.31
C PHE A 30 2.46 -1.06 12.40
N LEU A 31 2.22 0.26 12.33
CA LEU A 31 1.36 0.96 13.29
C LEU A 31 -0.10 0.51 13.20
N CYS A 32 -0.63 0.36 11.98
CA CYS A 32 -1.98 -0.15 11.76
C CYS A 32 -2.13 -1.58 12.30
N CYS A 33 -1.18 -2.47 12.02
CA CYS A 33 -1.20 -3.83 12.56
C CYS A 33 -1.17 -3.86 14.09
N ALA A 34 -0.38 -3.00 14.73
CA ALA A 34 -0.38 -2.87 16.19
C ALA A 34 -1.74 -2.39 16.73
N ALA A 35 -2.37 -1.42 16.05
CA ALA A 35 -3.70 -0.93 16.41
C ALA A 35 -4.79 -2.00 16.23
N PHE A 36 -4.77 -2.76 15.13
CA PHE A 36 -5.71 -3.87 14.90
C PHE A 36 -5.51 -5.01 15.89
N MET A 37 -4.27 -5.37 16.20
CA MET A 37 -3.97 -6.36 17.23
C MET A 37 -4.51 -5.92 18.60
N ALA A 38 -4.39 -4.64 18.96
CA ALA A 38 -5.00 -4.10 20.16
C ALA A 38 -6.53 -4.19 20.10
N LEU A 39 -7.14 -3.79 18.99
CA LEU A 39 -8.59 -3.94 18.78
C LEU A 39 -9.03 -5.39 18.97
N ASP A 40 -8.31 -6.37 18.40
CA ASP A 40 -8.60 -7.82 18.53
C ASP A 40 -8.62 -8.30 19.98
N VAL A 41 -7.78 -7.74 20.86
CA VAL A 41 -7.83 -7.99 22.30
C VAL A 41 -9.09 -7.41 22.95
N TYR A 42 -9.60 -6.28 22.45
CA TYR A 42 -10.84 -5.64 22.93
C TYR A 42 -12.13 -6.19 22.30
N PHE A 43 -12.04 -6.84 21.13
CA PHE A 43 -13.18 -7.40 20.39
C PHE A 43 -14.13 -8.29 21.21
N PRO A 44 -13.67 -9.10 22.21
CA PRO A 44 -14.57 -9.88 23.06
C PRO A 44 -15.63 -9.06 23.79
N GLN A 45 -15.44 -7.74 24.00
CA GLN A 45 -16.41 -6.86 24.65
C GLN A 45 -17.42 -6.19 23.70
N ILE A 46 -17.19 -6.22 22.38
CA ILE A 46 -18.14 -5.67 21.39
C ILE A 46 -19.18 -6.73 21.03
N SER A 47 -20.42 -6.57 21.51
CA SER A 47 -21.56 -7.48 21.25
C SER A 47 -22.24 -7.28 19.89
N SER A 48 -21.94 -6.18 19.18
CA SER A 48 -22.62 -5.77 17.96
C SER A 48 -21.87 -6.19 16.70
N VAL A 49 -22.45 -7.12 15.95
CA VAL A 49 -21.96 -7.54 14.61
C VAL A 49 -21.87 -6.37 13.63
N LYS A 50 -22.68 -5.32 13.82
CA LYS A 50 -22.71 -4.13 12.95
C LYS A 50 -21.45 -3.27 13.10
N ASP A 51 -20.94 -3.12 14.32
CA ASP A 51 -19.76 -2.28 14.59
C ASP A 51 -18.48 -2.95 14.11
N ARG A 52 -18.41 -4.28 14.25
CA ARG A 52 -17.33 -5.10 13.68
C ARG A 52 -17.23 -4.95 12.16
N LYS A 53 -18.37 -5.00 11.44
CA LYS A 53 -18.40 -4.82 9.99
C LYS A 53 -17.95 -3.43 9.54
N LYS A 54 -18.35 -2.38 10.26
CA LYS A 54 -17.93 -1.01 9.94
C LYS A 54 -16.42 -0.84 10.10
N ALA A 55 -15.82 -1.42 11.13
CA ALA A 55 -14.38 -1.39 11.34
C ALA A 55 -13.63 -2.09 10.19
N VAL A 56 -14.10 -3.27 9.78
CA VAL A 56 -13.53 -4.02 8.65
C VAL A 56 -13.66 -3.28 7.32
N LEU A 57 -14.85 -2.73 7.02
CA LEU A 57 -15.06 -1.95 5.80
C LEU A 57 -14.19 -0.68 5.78
N ALA A 58 -14.02 -0.02 6.93
CA ALA A 58 -13.15 1.13 7.05
C ALA A 58 -11.69 0.78 6.78
N ASP A 59 -11.20 -0.34 7.31
CA ASP A 59 -9.84 -0.83 7.06
C ASP A 59 -9.61 -1.14 5.56
N ILE A 60 -10.54 -1.86 4.94
CA ILE A 60 -10.44 -2.21 3.53
C ILE A 60 -10.48 -0.96 2.63
N ALA A 61 -11.39 -0.02 2.91
CA ALA A 61 -11.48 1.24 2.18
C ALA A 61 -10.21 2.08 2.35
N PHE A 62 -9.66 2.13 3.58
CA PHE A 62 -8.43 2.84 3.89
C PHE A 62 -7.25 2.26 3.10
N TRP A 63 -7.02 0.94 3.15
CA TRP A 63 -5.90 0.33 2.41
C TRP A 63 -6.07 0.43 0.91
N SER A 64 -7.28 0.22 0.37
CA SER A 64 -7.55 0.39 -1.06
C SER A 64 -7.21 1.80 -1.54
N PHE A 65 -7.60 2.82 -0.77
CA PHE A 65 -7.28 4.22 -1.07
C PHE A 65 -5.78 4.50 -1.00
N VAL A 66 -5.09 4.01 0.04
CA VAL A 66 -3.64 4.20 0.20
C VAL A 66 -2.86 3.56 -0.95
N TRP A 67 -3.21 2.33 -1.35
CA TRP A 67 -2.59 1.67 -2.50
C TRP A 67 -2.89 2.38 -3.82
N PHE A 68 -4.09 2.91 -3.99
CA PHE A 68 -4.45 3.72 -5.16
C PHE A 68 -3.61 5.00 -5.25
N VAL A 69 -3.52 5.78 -4.17
CA VAL A 69 -2.70 6.98 -4.11
C VAL A 69 -1.23 6.65 -4.33
N GLY A 70 -0.74 5.57 -3.71
CA GLY A 70 0.61 5.04 -3.89
C GLY A 70 0.93 4.71 -5.34
N PHE A 71 0.05 3.96 -6.00
CA PHE A 71 0.16 3.63 -7.42
C PHE A 71 0.21 4.90 -8.27
N CYS A 72 -0.76 5.81 -8.11
CA CYS A 72 -0.81 7.06 -8.87
C CYS A 72 0.47 7.89 -8.69
N PHE A 73 0.95 8.01 -7.45
CA PHE A 73 2.15 8.78 -7.13
C PHE A 73 3.41 8.15 -7.73
N LEU A 74 3.65 6.85 -7.49
CA LEU A 74 4.83 6.15 -8.01
C LEU A 74 4.83 6.07 -9.53
N ALA A 75 3.69 5.79 -10.16
CA ALA A 75 3.55 5.75 -11.61
C ALA A 75 3.83 7.13 -12.23
N ASN A 76 3.30 8.21 -11.64
CA ASN A 76 3.59 9.57 -12.10
C ASN A 76 5.08 9.90 -12.00
N GLN A 77 5.71 9.61 -10.86
CA GLN A 77 7.15 9.88 -10.70
C GLN A 77 8.02 8.99 -11.60
N TRP A 78 7.59 7.77 -11.89
CA TRP A 78 8.26 6.89 -12.84
C TRP A 78 8.12 7.38 -14.29
N GLN A 79 6.95 7.87 -14.68
CA GLN A 79 6.69 8.38 -16.03
C GLN A 79 7.58 9.58 -16.39
N VAL A 80 7.81 10.48 -15.42
CA VAL A 80 8.65 11.68 -15.64
C VAL A 80 10.14 11.44 -15.35
N ALA A 81 10.51 10.24 -14.87
CA ALA A 81 11.89 9.90 -14.58
C ALA A 81 12.72 9.84 -15.87
N LYS A 82 13.92 10.44 -15.83
CA LYS A 82 14.77 10.54 -17.00
C LYS A 82 15.81 9.41 -17.05
N PRO A 83 16.12 8.83 -18.23
CA PRO A 83 17.13 7.79 -18.36
C PRO A 83 18.54 8.25 -17.92
N GLU A 84 18.83 9.53 -18.08
CA GLU A 84 20.07 10.20 -17.68
C GLU A 84 20.28 10.24 -16.14
N ASP A 85 19.21 10.07 -15.35
CA ASP A 85 19.29 10.02 -13.89
C ASP A 85 19.76 8.65 -13.37
N ASN A 86 19.71 7.62 -14.22
CA ASN A 86 20.13 6.26 -13.88
C ASN A 86 20.93 5.63 -15.04
N PRO A 87 22.17 6.08 -15.28
CA PRO A 87 23.00 5.62 -16.39
C PRO A 87 23.36 4.12 -16.28
N LEU A 88 23.37 3.56 -15.07
CA LEU A 88 23.59 2.14 -14.82
C LEU A 88 22.34 1.26 -15.01
N LYS A 89 21.16 1.86 -15.18
CA LYS A 89 19.85 1.19 -15.27
C LYS A 89 19.55 0.24 -14.09
N GLU A 90 20.14 0.49 -12.93
CA GLU A 90 19.92 -0.34 -11.75
C GLU A 90 18.60 0.02 -11.06
N GLY A 91 17.89 -0.98 -10.51
CA GLY A 91 16.66 -0.76 -9.74
C GLY A 91 15.40 -0.44 -10.56
N GLY A 92 15.49 -0.38 -11.90
CA GLY A 92 14.32 -0.15 -12.77
C GLY A 92 13.27 -1.25 -12.64
N ASP A 93 13.69 -2.51 -12.57
CA ASP A 93 12.79 -3.64 -12.36
C ASP A 93 12.13 -3.61 -10.99
N ALA A 94 12.85 -3.18 -9.94
CA ALA A 94 12.30 -3.00 -8.62
C ALA A 94 11.24 -1.89 -8.58
N ALA A 95 11.49 -0.75 -9.26
CA ALA A 95 10.52 0.33 -9.37
C ALA A 95 9.25 -0.12 -10.10
N ARG A 96 9.39 -0.84 -11.23
CA ARG A 96 8.25 -1.39 -11.98
C ARG A 96 7.49 -2.43 -11.16
N ALA A 97 8.19 -3.33 -10.46
CA ALA A 97 7.57 -4.31 -9.58
C ALA A 97 6.78 -3.64 -8.44
N ALA A 98 7.31 -2.57 -7.84
CA ALA A 98 6.62 -1.81 -6.79
C ALA A 98 5.33 -1.16 -7.31
N ILE A 99 5.37 -0.54 -8.50
CA ILE A 99 4.18 0.05 -9.14
C ILE A 99 3.14 -1.04 -9.44
N THR A 100 3.57 -2.16 -10.03
CA THR A 100 2.69 -3.28 -10.36
C THR A 100 2.07 -3.91 -9.11
N PHE A 101 2.84 -4.07 -8.03
CA PHE A 101 2.35 -4.55 -6.75
C PHE A 101 1.28 -3.62 -6.17
N ALA A 102 1.54 -2.31 -6.17
CA ALA A 102 0.57 -1.33 -5.71
C ALA A 102 -0.74 -1.38 -6.52
N PHE A 103 -0.64 -1.52 -7.85
CA PHE A 103 -1.81 -1.65 -8.73
C PHE A 103 -2.67 -2.87 -8.40
N PHE A 104 -2.04 -4.05 -8.30
CA PHE A 104 -2.79 -5.28 -8.01
C PHE A 104 -3.34 -5.30 -6.59
N SER A 105 -2.63 -4.68 -5.63
CA SER A 105 -3.10 -4.63 -4.25
C SER A 105 -4.44 -3.92 -4.09
N ILE A 106 -4.76 -2.91 -4.92
CA ILE A 106 -6.06 -2.23 -4.91
C ILE A 106 -7.20 -3.24 -5.08
N PHE A 107 -7.08 -4.14 -6.06
CA PHE A 107 -8.09 -5.16 -6.33
C PHE A 107 -8.14 -6.20 -5.22
N THR A 108 -6.99 -6.60 -4.67
CA THR A 108 -6.94 -7.54 -3.55
C THR A 108 -7.80 -7.05 -2.38
N TRP A 109 -7.65 -5.79 -1.98
CA TRP A 109 -8.41 -5.20 -0.87
C TRP A 109 -9.90 -5.08 -1.20
N VAL A 110 -10.26 -4.60 -2.40
CA VAL A 110 -11.67 -4.49 -2.81
C VAL A 110 -12.35 -5.87 -2.89
N CYS A 111 -11.66 -6.90 -3.38
CA CYS A 111 -12.20 -8.26 -3.43
C CYS A 111 -12.44 -8.85 -2.04
N THR A 112 -11.58 -8.56 -1.05
CA THR A 112 -11.82 -8.98 0.33
C THR A 112 -13.10 -8.39 0.91
N ASP A 113 -13.46 -7.14 0.59
CA ASP A 113 -14.72 -6.54 1.05
C ASP A 113 -15.94 -7.29 0.51
N LEU A 114 -15.92 -7.59 -0.80
CA LEU A 114 -17.01 -8.32 -1.45
C LEU A 114 -17.21 -9.71 -0.83
N ILE A 115 -16.12 -10.41 -0.51
CA ILE A 115 -16.20 -11.74 0.11
C ILE A 115 -16.76 -11.64 1.54
N ILE A 116 -16.28 -10.69 2.35
CA ILE A 116 -16.72 -10.50 3.74
C ILE A 116 -18.18 -10.06 3.80
N TYR A 117 -18.61 -9.18 2.89
CA TYR A 117 -19.99 -8.77 2.77
C TYR A 117 -20.91 -9.95 2.46
N ASN A 118 -20.53 -10.82 1.51
CA ASN A 118 -21.31 -12.00 1.13
C ASN A 118 -21.34 -13.09 2.23
N SER A 119 -20.22 -13.39 2.90
CA SER A 119 -20.20 -14.32 4.04
C SER A 119 -21.12 -13.87 5.17
N SER A 120 -21.31 -12.56 5.32
CA SER A 120 -22.19 -11.98 6.33
C SER A 120 -23.68 -12.02 5.95
N VAL A 121 -24.02 -12.05 4.66
CA VAL A 121 -25.39 -12.24 4.17
C VAL A 121 -25.85 -13.68 4.44
N ILE A 122 -24.95 -14.65 4.29
CA ILE A 122 -25.20 -16.07 4.64
C ILE A 122 -25.51 -16.24 6.13
N PHE A 123 -24.80 -15.55 7.02
CA PHE A 123 -25.05 -15.62 8.47
C PHE A 123 -26.35 -14.92 8.92
N HIS A 124 -26.92 -14.05 8.09
CA HIS A 124 -28.19 -13.38 8.36
C HIS A 124 -29.40 -14.10 7.73
N LEU A 125 -29.13 -15.07 6.84
CA LEU A 125 -30.10 -15.96 6.17
C LEU A 125 -30.15 -17.37 6.79
N LYS A 126 -29.33 -17.65 7.81
CA LYS A 126 -29.36 -18.85 8.63
C LYS A 126 -29.96 -18.52 9.99
#